data_AF-A0A3D2N410-F1
#
_entry.id   AF-A0A3D2N410-F1
#
_cell.length_a   1.000
_cell.length_b   1.000
_cell.length_c   1.000
_cell.angle_alpha   90.00
_cell.angle_beta   90.00
_cell.angle_gamma   90.00
#
_symmetry.space_group_name_H-M   'P 1'
#
loop_
_entity.id
_entity.type
_entity.pdbx_description
1 polymer ?
#
loop_
_entity_poly.entity_id
_entity_poly.type
_entity_poly.pdbx_seq_one_letter_code
_entity_poly.pdbx_strand_id
1 'polypeptide(L)'
;MRYDRMKRTAACAAALAVISMAGCAETGSSGSTAGNRSKNESAVVVTAAEAGIEADDIEVGYEESDSSAVIFKDDAADVSGAGVSADGTTVTITAEGTYVLSGSCSNGRVIVEADDKAKVKLVLNDLALTCADNAPVLVKSADKVILLLENGSENTLADGASYALADGEKTDGAVFSKSDLTINGDGKLAVSANYKHGIVSKDDLVITGGNISVTSANSALVGKDSVKISSGNFELTSGTDAVKSTNDEEEGKGIISITGGSFKVDSGGDAFYAKTDLQFSGGDFDITTGGGSENASVKADGSPNGDW
;
A
#
# COMPACT_ATOMS: atom_id res chain seq x y z
N MET A 1 14.32 37.12 17.14
CA MET A 1 13.78 35.84 17.58
C MET A 1 14.62 34.76 16.93
N ARG A 2 15.32 33.96 17.72
CA ARG A 2 16.18 32.87 17.25
C ARG A 2 15.30 31.61 17.19
N TYR A 3 15.18 31.02 16.01
CA TYR A 3 14.55 29.70 15.86
C TYR A 3 15.65 28.66 16.05
N ASP A 4 15.53 27.85 17.09
CA ASP A 4 16.41 26.72 17.36
C ASP A 4 16.16 25.63 16.31
N ARG A 5 17.22 25.23 15.60
CA ARG A 5 17.24 24.04 14.74
C ARG A 5 17.37 22.81 15.64
N MET A 6 16.31 22.03 15.75
CA MET A 6 16.33 20.70 16.37
C MET A 6 16.98 19.72 15.40
N LYS A 7 18.23 19.33 15.66
CA LYS A 7 18.86 18.15 15.04
C LYS A 7 18.34 16.91 15.76
N ARG A 8 17.78 15.93 15.05
CA ARG A 8 17.37 14.64 15.63
C ARG A 8 18.26 13.53 15.09
N THR A 9 19.13 13.02 15.96
CA THR A 9 20.00 11.87 15.68
C THR A 9 19.25 10.56 15.92
N ALA A 10 19.23 9.68 14.93
CA ALA A 10 18.74 8.31 15.02
C ALA A 10 19.63 7.45 15.94
N ALA A 11 19.01 6.62 16.78
CA ALA A 11 19.70 5.65 17.62
C ALA A 11 19.12 4.26 17.40
N CYS A 12 19.86 3.40 16.68
CA CYS A 12 19.60 1.97 16.57
C CYS A 12 19.98 1.26 17.88
N ALA A 13 19.06 0.47 18.44
CA ALA A 13 19.37 -0.50 19.48
C ALA A 13 18.74 -1.85 19.12
N ALA A 14 19.54 -2.72 18.51
CA ALA A 14 19.22 -4.12 18.32
C ALA A 14 19.46 -4.87 19.64
N ALA A 15 18.45 -5.58 20.14
CA ALA A 15 18.58 -6.51 21.26
C ALA A 15 18.20 -7.92 20.78
N LEU A 16 19.20 -8.77 20.55
CA LEU A 16 19.03 -10.21 20.40
C LEU A 16 18.66 -10.82 21.74
N ALA A 17 17.50 -11.48 21.82
CA ALA A 17 17.15 -12.37 22.91
C ALA A 17 16.99 -13.80 22.38
N VAL A 18 17.96 -14.65 22.71
CA VAL A 18 17.94 -16.10 22.49
C VAL A 18 17.18 -16.74 23.64
N ILE A 19 16.10 -17.48 23.37
CA ILE A 19 15.42 -18.30 24.39
C ILE A 19 15.32 -19.76 23.94
N SER A 20 16.00 -20.57 24.75
CA SER A 20 16.10 -22.02 24.94
C SER A 20 15.04 -22.98 24.39
N MET A 21 15.56 -24.12 23.90
CA MET A 21 14.90 -25.40 23.66
C MET A 21 14.21 -25.95 24.92
N ALA A 22 12.98 -26.46 24.77
CA ALA A 22 12.37 -27.40 25.69
C ALA A 22 12.25 -28.77 25.02
N GLY A 23 13.05 -29.72 25.50
CA GLY A 23 12.91 -31.13 25.19
C GLY A 23 11.99 -31.83 26.19
N CYS A 24 11.23 -32.82 25.70
CA CYS A 24 10.73 -33.94 26.49
C CYS A 24 10.62 -35.18 25.56
N ALA A 25 11.51 -36.16 25.78
CA ALA A 25 11.21 -37.57 25.58
C ALA A 25 10.54 -38.08 26.89
N GLU A 26 9.71 -39.12 26.98
CA GLU A 26 9.85 -40.47 26.41
C GLU A 26 8.54 -41.32 26.60
N THR A 27 8.42 -42.38 25.77
CA THR A 27 7.83 -43.75 25.98
C THR A 27 6.37 -44.05 26.42
N GLY A 28 5.55 -44.47 25.44
CA GLY A 28 4.99 -45.84 25.29
C GLY A 28 3.80 -46.35 26.13
N SER A 29 2.62 -46.55 25.50
CA SER A 29 1.82 -47.79 25.57
C SER A 29 0.61 -47.77 24.61
N SER A 30 0.33 -48.91 24.00
CA SER A 30 -0.69 -49.17 22.97
C SER A 30 -2.14 -49.09 23.49
N GLY A 31 -3.03 -48.48 22.70
CA GLY A 31 -4.47 -48.52 22.91
C GLY A 31 -5.23 -47.90 21.73
N SER A 32 -5.78 -48.74 20.86
CA SER A 32 -6.58 -48.35 19.70
C SER A 32 -7.90 -47.70 20.11
N THR A 33 -8.05 -46.40 19.85
CA THR A 33 -9.33 -45.69 19.73
C THR A 33 -9.17 -44.56 18.70
N ALA A 34 -10.16 -44.42 17.81
CA ALA A 34 -10.22 -43.39 16.79
C ALA A 34 -10.46 -42.02 17.44
N GLY A 35 -9.36 -41.37 17.86
CA GLY A 35 -9.35 -40.01 18.35
C GLY A 35 -9.04 -39.04 17.22
N ASN A 36 -9.89 -38.02 17.09
CA ASN A 36 -9.66 -36.83 16.26
C ASN A 36 -8.27 -36.27 16.60
N ARG A 37 -7.26 -36.54 15.76
CA ARG A 37 -5.93 -35.94 15.90
C ARG A 37 -6.05 -34.49 15.45
N SER A 38 -6.41 -33.62 16.39
CA SER A 38 -5.96 -32.23 16.33
C SER A 38 -4.43 -32.28 16.41
N LYS A 39 -3.77 -32.28 15.25
CA LYS A 39 -2.38 -31.89 15.19
C LYS A 39 -2.36 -30.44 15.65
N ASN A 40 -1.79 -30.22 16.83
CA ASN A 40 -1.34 -28.91 17.22
C ASN A 40 -0.09 -28.61 16.36
N GLU A 41 -0.29 -28.40 15.06
CA GLU A 41 0.70 -27.73 14.22
C GLU A 41 0.69 -26.28 14.71
N SER A 42 1.77 -25.87 15.36
CA SER A 42 2.04 -24.44 15.54
C SER A 42 1.93 -23.80 14.16
N ALA A 43 0.96 -22.90 14.00
CA ALA A 43 0.91 -22.07 12.80
C ALA A 43 2.29 -21.42 12.64
N VAL A 44 2.89 -21.59 11.47
CA VAL A 44 4.11 -20.88 11.12
C VAL A 44 3.71 -19.41 11.00
N VAL A 45 4.06 -18.62 12.01
CA VAL A 45 3.83 -17.17 12.00
C VAL A 45 4.86 -16.57 11.06
N VAL A 46 4.43 -16.13 9.88
CA VAL A 46 5.29 -15.43 8.93
C VAL A 46 5.56 -14.03 9.45
N THR A 47 6.82 -13.72 9.70
CA THR A 47 7.29 -12.39 10.10
C THR A 47 7.33 -11.44 8.89
N ALA A 48 7.41 -10.13 9.13
CA ALA A 48 7.55 -9.15 8.05
C ALA A 48 8.76 -9.42 7.14
N ALA A 49 9.89 -9.85 7.72
CA ALA A 49 11.08 -10.21 6.96
C ALA A 49 10.86 -11.46 6.08
N GLU A 50 10.17 -12.47 6.61
CA GLU A 50 9.82 -13.68 5.84
C GLU A 50 8.77 -13.40 4.76
N ALA A 51 7.93 -12.38 4.95
CA ALA A 51 7.02 -11.87 3.93
C ALA A 51 7.74 -11.07 2.83
N GLY A 52 9.06 -10.89 2.92
CA GLY A 52 9.85 -10.15 1.93
C GLY A 52 9.66 -8.63 2.01
N ILE A 53 9.38 -8.11 3.21
CA ILE A 53 9.47 -6.68 3.52
C ILE A 53 10.92 -6.38 3.86
N GLU A 54 11.53 -5.48 3.08
CA GLU A 54 12.95 -5.18 3.17
C GLU A 54 13.24 -3.98 4.07
N ALA A 55 14.51 -3.78 4.42
CA ALA A 55 14.92 -2.69 5.30
C ALA A 55 14.64 -1.29 4.69
N ASP A 56 14.61 -1.19 3.35
CA ASP A 56 14.31 0.06 2.65
C ASP A 56 12.80 0.36 2.55
N ASP A 57 11.94 -0.62 2.86
CA ASP A 57 10.49 -0.43 2.95
C ASP A 57 10.07 0.21 4.29
N ILE A 58 10.93 0.10 5.30
CA ILE A 58 10.69 0.64 6.63
C ILE A 58 10.95 2.14 6.63
N GLU A 59 10.04 2.89 7.25
CA GLU A 59 10.23 4.33 7.45
C GLU A 59 11.48 4.59 8.30
N VAL A 60 12.43 5.34 7.74
CA VAL A 60 13.65 5.82 8.41
C VAL A 60 13.74 7.35 8.45
N GLY A 61 12.65 8.06 8.11
CA GLY A 61 12.61 9.51 7.97
C GLY A 61 13.34 10.05 6.73
N TYR A 62 13.57 11.35 6.72
CA TYR A 62 14.34 12.08 5.70
C TYR A 62 14.90 13.39 6.27
N GLU A 63 15.89 13.96 5.59
CA GLU A 63 16.45 15.28 5.93
C GLU A 63 15.95 16.33 4.93
N GLU A 64 15.18 17.31 5.41
CA GLU A 64 14.61 18.37 4.56
C GLU A 64 15.68 19.15 3.78
N SER A 65 16.87 19.36 4.37
CA SER A 65 17.95 20.11 3.71
C SER A 65 18.54 19.40 2.49
N ASP A 66 18.38 18.09 2.43
CA ASP A 66 18.93 17.23 1.37
C ASP A 66 17.84 16.85 0.36
N SER A 67 16.63 17.39 0.54
CA SER A 67 15.46 17.10 -0.27
C SER A 67 15.16 18.23 -1.25
N SER A 68 14.62 17.87 -2.41
CA SER A 68 13.98 18.82 -3.32
C SER A 68 12.55 19.09 -2.85
N ALA A 69 12.05 20.31 -3.00
CA ALA A 69 10.71 20.68 -2.59
C ALA A 69 9.84 21.05 -3.79
N VAL A 70 8.59 20.60 -3.74
CA VAL A 70 7.53 20.91 -4.71
C VAL A 70 6.32 21.43 -3.95
N ILE A 71 5.84 22.61 -4.36
CA ILE A 71 4.65 23.24 -3.77
C ILE A 71 3.64 23.46 -4.88
N PHE A 72 2.58 22.65 -4.87
CA PHE A 72 1.46 22.80 -5.79
C PHE A 72 0.59 24.00 -5.42
N LYS A 73 0.14 24.69 -6.47
CA LYS A 73 -0.81 25.80 -6.47
C LYS A 73 -1.90 25.48 -7.49
N ASP A 74 -2.92 26.34 -7.55
CA ASP A 74 -4.09 26.10 -8.41
C ASP A 74 -3.73 25.89 -9.89
N ASP A 75 -2.77 26.64 -10.44
CA ASP A 75 -2.40 26.63 -11.86
C ASP A 75 -0.91 26.39 -12.14
N ALA A 76 -0.11 26.11 -11.10
CA ALA A 76 1.33 25.90 -11.22
C ALA A 76 1.88 25.02 -10.09
N ALA A 77 3.14 24.59 -10.22
CA ALA A 77 3.93 24.05 -9.13
C ALA A 77 5.27 24.78 -9.02
N ASP A 78 5.60 25.27 -7.83
CA ASP A 78 6.93 25.81 -7.53
C ASP A 78 7.87 24.64 -7.21
N VAL A 79 9.06 24.65 -7.80
CA VAL A 79 10.07 23.61 -7.61
C VAL A 79 11.37 24.22 -7.13
N SER A 80 12.00 23.59 -6.13
CA SER A 80 13.34 23.90 -5.68
C SER A 80 14.15 22.62 -5.44
N GLY A 81 15.44 22.65 -5.76
CA GLY A 81 16.31 21.47 -5.73
C GLY A 81 16.58 20.87 -7.10
N ALA A 82 17.19 19.70 -7.14
CA ALA A 82 17.62 19.02 -8.36
C ALA A 82 16.75 17.78 -8.67
N GLY A 83 16.81 17.31 -9.92
CA GLY A 83 16.14 16.08 -10.34
C GLY A 83 14.61 16.18 -10.46
N VAL A 84 14.06 17.40 -10.42
CA VAL A 84 12.63 17.67 -10.55
C VAL A 84 12.42 18.93 -11.37
N SER A 85 11.36 18.94 -12.18
CA SER A 85 10.90 20.10 -12.94
C SER A 85 9.38 20.19 -12.92
N ALA A 86 8.84 21.37 -13.22
CA ALA A 86 7.41 21.58 -13.41
C ALA A 86 7.13 22.22 -14.77
N ASP A 87 6.10 21.74 -15.45
CA ASP A 87 5.46 22.37 -16.60
C ASP A 87 3.98 22.61 -16.24
N GLY A 88 3.66 23.86 -15.91
CA GLY A 88 2.37 24.20 -15.30
C GLY A 88 2.12 23.41 -14.02
N THR A 89 1.07 22.58 -14.03
CA THR A 89 0.66 21.72 -12.92
C THR A 89 1.17 20.28 -13.03
N THR A 90 2.00 19.98 -14.02
CA THR A 90 2.65 18.67 -14.17
C THR A 90 4.07 18.74 -13.65
N VAL A 91 4.38 17.97 -12.61
CA VAL A 91 5.69 17.84 -12.00
C VAL A 91 6.33 16.55 -12.48
N THR A 92 7.56 16.62 -12.98
CA THR A 92 8.32 15.45 -13.45
C THR A 92 9.59 15.29 -12.62
N ILE A 93 9.77 14.10 -12.05
CA ILE A 93 10.93 13.69 -11.26
C ILE A 93 11.75 12.70 -12.09
N THR A 94 13.04 13.00 -12.28
CA THR A 94 13.91 12.28 -13.23
C THR A 94 15.19 11.71 -12.61
N ALA A 95 15.38 11.88 -11.30
CA ALA A 95 16.57 11.40 -10.61
C ALA A 95 16.22 10.69 -9.29
N GLU A 96 17.14 9.85 -8.82
CA GLU A 96 17.14 9.34 -7.46
C GLU A 96 17.18 10.51 -6.46
N GLY A 97 16.40 10.42 -5.39
CA GLY A 97 16.36 11.46 -4.37
C GLY A 97 15.12 11.44 -3.51
N THR A 98 15.04 12.42 -2.60
CA THR A 98 13.86 12.68 -1.78
C THR A 98 13.20 13.98 -2.23
N TYR A 99 11.88 13.93 -2.39
CA TYR A 99 11.06 15.02 -2.90
C TYR A 99 9.91 15.28 -1.94
N VAL A 100 9.90 16.45 -1.29
CA VAL A 100 8.82 16.86 -0.39
C VAL A 100 7.75 17.57 -1.19
N LEU A 101 6.56 16.97 -1.24
CA LEU A 101 5.42 17.43 -2.02
C LEU A 101 4.35 17.98 -1.08
N SER A 102 3.89 19.20 -1.36
CA SER A 102 2.88 19.89 -0.55
C SER A 102 1.98 20.78 -1.39
N GLY A 103 0.94 21.34 -0.78
CA GLY A 103 0.03 22.28 -1.42
C GLY A 103 -1.10 21.58 -2.18
N SER A 104 -1.87 22.35 -2.95
CA SER A 104 -3.09 21.85 -3.59
C SER A 104 -3.19 22.26 -5.05
N CYS A 105 -3.70 21.36 -5.89
CA CYS A 105 -3.99 21.64 -7.30
C CYS A 105 -5.18 20.82 -7.80
N SER A 106 -6.16 21.47 -8.43
CA SER A 106 -7.36 20.82 -8.98
C SER A 106 -7.11 20.05 -10.28
N ASN A 107 -5.95 20.25 -10.90
CA ASN A 107 -5.51 19.50 -12.07
C ASN A 107 -4.00 19.26 -12.04
N GLY A 108 -3.51 18.67 -10.96
CA GLY A 108 -2.09 18.44 -10.71
C GLY A 108 -1.67 16.99 -10.95
N ARG A 109 -0.43 16.82 -11.42
CA ARG A 109 0.16 15.50 -11.68
C ARG A 109 1.60 15.44 -11.22
N VAL A 110 1.98 14.30 -10.66
CA VAL A 110 3.37 13.93 -10.37
C VAL A 110 3.72 12.74 -11.25
N ILE A 111 4.75 12.89 -12.05
CA ILE A 111 5.29 11.83 -12.92
C ILE A 111 6.70 11.50 -12.46
N VAL A 112 6.96 10.23 -12.13
CA VAL A 112 8.31 9.73 -11.86
C VAL A 112 8.80 8.98 -13.09
N GLU A 113 9.86 9.47 -13.70
CA GLU A 113 10.51 8.93 -14.89
C GLU A 113 12.04 9.01 -14.69
N ALA A 114 12.53 8.19 -13.75
CA ALA A 114 13.93 8.12 -13.36
C ALA A 114 14.61 6.88 -13.97
N ASP A 115 15.91 6.72 -13.72
CA ASP A 115 16.67 5.51 -14.10
C ASP A 115 16.07 4.25 -13.44
N ASP A 116 16.12 3.11 -14.13
CA ASP A 116 15.55 1.84 -13.63
C ASP A 116 16.25 1.29 -12.38
N LYS A 117 17.35 1.91 -11.92
CA LYS A 117 18.03 1.61 -10.65
C LYS A 117 17.80 2.67 -9.58
N ALA A 118 17.09 3.75 -9.90
CA ALA A 118 16.90 4.88 -9.00
C ALA A 118 15.81 4.57 -7.96
N LYS A 119 16.12 4.86 -6.70
CA LYS A 119 15.12 4.81 -5.61
C LYS A 119 14.59 6.21 -5.30
N VAL A 120 13.31 6.44 -5.59
CA VAL A 120 12.69 7.77 -5.44
C VAL A 120 11.79 7.78 -4.21
N LYS A 121 12.01 8.74 -3.30
CA LYS A 121 11.14 8.95 -2.14
C LYS A 121 10.29 10.21 -2.36
N LEU A 122 8.98 10.04 -2.37
CA LEU A 122 8.01 11.13 -2.37
C LEU A 122 7.46 11.29 -0.95
N VAL A 123 7.80 12.38 -0.28
CA VAL A 123 7.24 12.73 1.03
C VAL A 123 5.97 13.53 0.78
N LEU A 124 4.82 13.00 1.18
CA LEU A 124 3.53 13.69 1.07
C LEU A 124 3.28 14.45 2.37
N ASN A 125 3.27 15.78 2.28
CA ASN A 125 3.13 16.67 3.41
C ASN A 125 2.06 17.74 3.10
N ASP A 126 0.81 17.44 3.46
CA ASP A 126 -0.38 18.24 3.17
C ASP A 126 -0.58 18.47 1.67
N LEU A 127 -0.41 17.40 0.89
CA LEU A 127 -0.59 17.39 -0.55
C LEU A 127 -2.03 17.05 -0.95
N ALA A 128 -2.68 17.91 -1.73
CA ALA A 128 -4.02 17.67 -2.27
C ALA A 128 -4.06 17.81 -3.79
N LEU A 129 -4.06 16.69 -4.52
CA LEU A 129 -4.11 16.67 -5.99
C LEU A 129 -5.41 16.08 -6.51
N THR A 130 -5.99 16.74 -7.49
CA THR A 130 -6.98 16.15 -8.40
C THR A 130 -6.39 16.13 -9.80
N CYS A 131 -6.64 15.07 -10.57
CA CYS A 131 -6.33 15.00 -11.99
C CYS A 131 -7.55 14.48 -12.76
N ALA A 132 -8.12 15.31 -13.64
CA ALA A 132 -9.42 15.01 -14.24
C ALA A 132 -9.38 13.93 -15.35
N ASP A 133 -8.21 13.67 -15.92
CA ASP A 133 -8.06 12.84 -17.12
C ASP A 133 -6.88 11.84 -17.05
N ASN A 134 -6.26 11.69 -15.88
CA ASN A 134 -5.16 10.76 -15.65
C ASN A 134 -4.95 10.46 -14.15
N ALA A 135 -3.92 9.67 -13.85
CA ALA A 135 -3.48 9.45 -12.48
C ALA A 135 -2.80 10.72 -11.92
N PRO A 136 -3.17 11.20 -10.71
CA PRO A 136 -2.44 12.26 -10.01
C PRO A 136 -0.99 11.86 -9.67
N VAL A 137 -0.70 10.57 -9.45
CA VAL A 137 0.67 10.06 -9.27
C VAL A 137 0.92 8.90 -10.24
N LEU A 138 1.89 9.08 -11.14
CA LEU A 138 2.27 8.12 -12.17
C LEU A 138 3.78 7.84 -12.12
N VAL A 139 4.16 6.63 -11.75
CA VAL A 139 5.54 6.14 -11.88
C VAL A 139 5.67 5.37 -13.18
N LYS A 140 6.41 5.95 -14.12
CA LYS A 140 6.73 5.34 -15.41
C LYS A 140 7.98 4.45 -15.33
N SER A 141 9.00 4.89 -14.60
CA SER A 141 10.25 4.16 -14.41
C SER A 141 10.97 4.61 -13.14
N ALA A 142 11.45 3.62 -12.40
CA ALA A 142 12.32 3.67 -11.23
C ALA A 142 12.65 2.22 -10.84
N ASP A 143 13.60 2.01 -9.92
CA ASP A 143 13.75 0.71 -9.23
C ASP A 143 12.60 0.52 -8.23
N LYS A 144 12.43 1.51 -7.36
CA LYS A 144 11.42 1.54 -6.31
C LYS A 144 10.99 2.98 -6.05
N VAL A 145 9.69 3.18 -5.81
CA VAL A 145 9.16 4.45 -5.32
C VAL A 145 8.59 4.27 -3.92
N ILE A 146 8.97 5.15 -3.01
CA ILE A 146 8.48 5.18 -1.63
C ILE A 146 7.59 6.41 -1.46
N LEU A 147 6.33 6.20 -1.11
CA LEU A 147 5.42 7.24 -0.62
C LEU A 147 5.51 7.30 0.90
N LEU A 148 6.24 8.29 1.41
CA LEU A 148 6.31 8.56 2.85
C LEU A 148 5.19 9.53 3.23
N LEU A 149 4.26 9.09 4.08
CA LEU A 149 3.17 9.91 4.61
C LEU A 149 3.66 10.68 5.83
N GLU A 150 3.94 11.98 5.67
CA GLU A 150 4.52 12.78 6.74
C GLU A 150 3.63 12.77 7.99
N ASN A 151 4.25 12.62 9.15
CA ASN A 151 3.50 12.50 10.39
C ASN A 151 2.63 13.74 10.65
N GLY A 152 1.34 13.50 10.90
CA GLY A 152 0.35 14.57 11.14
C GLY A 152 -0.16 15.26 9.88
N SER A 153 0.32 14.89 8.69
CA SER A 153 -0.16 15.43 7.43
C SER A 153 -1.47 14.78 6.96
N GLU A 154 -2.24 15.52 6.17
CA GLU A 154 -3.43 15.00 5.47
C GLU A 154 -3.27 15.15 3.96
N ASN A 155 -3.17 14.02 3.26
CA ASN A 155 -2.93 13.99 1.82
C ASN A 155 -4.14 13.43 1.07
N THR A 156 -4.53 14.06 -0.04
CA THR A 156 -5.65 13.61 -0.88
C THR A 156 -5.24 13.49 -2.34
N LEU A 157 -5.51 12.35 -2.96
CA LEU A 157 -5.26 12.10 -4.38
C LEU A 157 -6.56 11.65 -5.04
N ALA A 158 -7.02 12.39 -6.05
CA ALA A 158 -8.24 12.08 -6.77
C ALA A 158 -8.00 12.06 -8.28
N ASP A 159 -8.55 11.05 -8.97
CA ASP A 159 -8.56 11.00 -10.43
C ASP A 159 -9.96 11.27 -11.00
N GLY A 160 -10.08 11.35 -12.33
CA GLY A 160 -11.37 11.45 -13.02
C GLY A 160 -11.97 10.09 -13.36
N ALA A 161 -13.24 10.05 -13.78
CA ALA A 161 -13.93 8.82 -14.17
C ALA A 161 -13.46 8.21 -15.51
N SER A 162 -12.58 8.90 -16.24
CA SER A 162 -12.07 8.46 -17.54
C SER A 162 -10.67 9.01 -17.77
N TYR A 163 -9.77 8.21 -18.32
CA TYR A 163 -8.42 8.66 -18.65
C TYR A 163 -8.24 8.93 -20.15
N ALA A 164 -7.47 9.97 -20.46
CA ALA A 164 -6.96 10.27 -21.79
C ALA A 164 -5.54 9.71 -21.95
N LEU A 165 -5.45 8.40 -22.22
CA LEU A 165 -4.18 7.69 -22.34
C LEU A 165 -3.63 7.73 -23.76
N ALA A 166 -2.30 7.82 -23.88
CA ALA A 166 -1.63 7.60 -25.16
C ALA A 166 -1.66 6.11 -25.55
N ASP A 167 -1.49 5.81 -26.84
CA ASP A 167 -1.49 4.44 -27.35
C ASP A 167 -0.43 3.58 -26.62
N GLY A 168 -0.89 2.47 -26.04
CA GLY A 168 -0.03 1.52 -25.30
C GLY A 168 0.16 1.84 -23.82
N GLU A 169 -0.29 3.00 -23.32
CA GLU A 169 -0.35 3.25 -21.88
C GLU A 169 -1.47 2.44 -21.23
N LYS A 170 -1.18 1.89 -20.05
CA LYS A 170 -2.08 1.02 -19.28
C LYS A 170 -2.29 1.52 -17.86
N THR A 171 -2.11 2.82 -17.64
CA THR A 171 -2.33 3.47 -16.35
C THR A 171 -3.77 3.26 -15.94
N ASP A 172 -3.98 2.56 -14.84
CA ASP A 172 -5.31 2.12 -14.45
C ASP A 172 -5.61 2.26 -12.95
N GLY A 173 -4.88 3.14 -12.27
CA GLY A 173 -5.22 3.59 -10.93
C GLY A 173 -4.77 5.01 -10.61
N ALA A 174 -5.37 5.61 -9.58
CA ALA A 174 -5.12 7.00 -9.18
C ALA A 174 -3.68 7.20 -8.67
N VAL A 175 -3.14 6.22 -7.97
CA VAL A 175 -1.70 6.06 -7.75
C VAL A 175 -1.27 4.85 -8.56
N PHE A 176 -0.43 5.05 -9.56
CA PHE A 176 -0.04 3.97 -10.46
C PHE A 176 1.48 3.91 -10.61
N SER A 177 2.04 2.73 -10.36
CA SER A 177 3.44 2.44 -10.56
C SER A 177 3.67 1.27 -11.50
N LYS A 178 4.60 1.46 -12.44
CA LYS A 178 5.14 0.36 -13.25
C LYS A 178 6.24 -0.44 -12.55
N SER A 179 6.77 0.10 -11.45
CA SER A 179 7.83 -0.49 -10.62
C SER A 179 7.30 -0.79 -9.22
N ASP A 180 8.15 -1.35 -8.34
CA ASP A 180 7.85 -1.52 -6.92
C ASP A 180 7.39 -0.21 -6.26
N LEU A 181 6.36 -0.31 -5.44
CA LEU A 181 5.77 0.79 -4.70
C LEU A 181 5.70 0.45 -3.22
N THR A 182 6.27 1.33 -2.41
CA THR A 182 6.20 1.24 -0.95
C THR A 182 5.39 2.43 -0.40
N ILE A 183 4.53 2.18 0.59
CA ILE A 183 3.88 3.24 1.38
C ILE A 183 4.24 3.05 2.86
N ASN A 184 4.74 4.11 3.48
CA ASN A 184 5.11 4.13 4.89
C ASN A 184 4.87 5.52 5.50
N GLY A 185 5.26 5.75 6.76
CA GLY A 185 4.83 6.94 7.49
C GLY A 185 3.63 6.69 8.39
N ASP A 186 3.28 7.70 9.19
CA ASP A 186 2.11 7.70 10.07
C ASP A 186 1.02 8.69 9.62
N GLY A 187 1.28 9.48 8.57
CA GLY A 187 0.35 10.46 8.00
C GLY A 187 -0.91 9.82 7.39
N LYS A 188 -1.84 10.68 6.96
CA LYS A 188 -3.07 10.24 6.27
C LYS A 188 -2.94 10.34 4.76
N LEU A 189 -3.48 9.35 4.06
CA LEU A 189 -3.66 9.34 2.61
C LEU A 189 -5.08 8.93 2.27
N ALA A 190 -5.83 9.83 1.62
CA ALA A 190 -7.15 9.53 1.07
C ALA A 190 -7.08 9.50 -0.46
N VAL A 191 -7.43 8.36 -1.06
CA VAL A 191 -7.43 8.16 -2.52
C VAL A 191 -8.86 7.98 -3.03
N SER A 192 -9.26 8.83 -3.99
CA SER A 192 -10.52 8.71 -4.72
C SER A 192 -10.25 8.31 -6.16
N ALA A 193 -10.37 7.01 -6.45
CA ALA A 193 -10.15 6.41 -7.76
C ALA A 193 -11.47 6.17 -8.49
N ASN A 194 -11.92 7.18 -9.20
CA ASN A 194 -13.14 7.20 -10.00
C ASN A 194 -12.97 6.44 -11.32
N TYR A 195 -11.75 6.34 -11.86
CA TYR A 195 -11.53 5.62 -13.13
C TYR A 195 -11.63 4.11 -12.96
N LYS A 196 -10.80 3.54 -12.08
CA LYS A 196 -10.71 2.09 -11.92
C LYS A 196 -10.12 1.68 -10.57
N HIS A 197 -8.80 1.55 -10.44
CA HIS A 197 -8.15 1.07 -9.21
C HIS A 197 -7.65 2.21 -8.33
N GLY A 198 -7.56 1.98 -7.03
CA GLY A 198 -6.99 2.95 -6.08
C GLY A 198 -5.49 3.12 -6.26
N ILE A 199 -4.73 2.24 -5.61
CA ILE A 199 -3.27 2.23 -5.57
C ILE A 199 -2.78 0.97 -6.28
N VAL A 200 -1.96 1.14 -7.31
CA VAL A 200 -1.51 0.08 -8.20
C VAL A 200 0.01 0.05 -8.29
N SER A 201 0.60 -1.12 -8.06
CA SER A 201 1.94 -1.50 -8.50
C SER A 201 1.85 -2.61 -9.54
N LYS A 202 2.61 -2.50 -10.63
CA LYS A 202 2.77 -3.59 -11.60
C LYS A 202 3.82 -4.61 -11.17
N ASP A 203 4.51 -4.36 -10.08
CA ASP A 203 5.38 -5.31 -9.38
C ASP A 203 4.87 -5.47 -7.94
N ASP A 204 5.71 -5.30 -6.92
CA ASP A 204 5.32 -5.42 -5.51
C ASP A 204 4.67 -4.13 -5.00
N LEU A 205 3.63 -4.28 -4.18
CA LEU A 205 3.06 -3.22 -3.34
C LEU A 205 3.34 -3.54 -1.87
N VAL A 206 4.16 -2.73 -1.22
CA VAL A 206 4.54 -2.90 0.19
C VAL A 206 3.96 -1.76 1.03
N ILE A 207 3.31 -2.08 2.14
CA ILE A 207 2.77 -1.07 3.06
C ILE A 207 3.22 -1.38 4.49
N THR A 208 3.97 -0.46 5.08
CA THR A 208 4.56 -0.65 6.41
C THR A 208 4.05 0.33 7.46
N GLY A 209 3.12 1.22 7.08
CA GLY A 209 2.49 2.20 7.97
C GLY A 209 1.43 3.05 7.27
N GLY A 210 0.83 3.97 8.01
CA GLY A 210 -0.04 5.02 7.47
C GLY A 210 -1.51 4.85 7.82
N ASN A 211 -2.27 5.93 7.64
CA ASN A 211 -3.74 5.95 7.72
C ASN A 211 -4.30 6.11 6.31
N ILE A 212 -4.63 4.98 5.67
CA ILE A 212 -4.91 4.92 4.23
C ILE A 212 -6.39 4.66 4.01
N SER A 213 -7.08 5.62 3.40
CA SER A 213 -8.46 5.48 2.94
C SER A 213 -8.49 5.44 1.43
N VAL A 214 -9.16 4.45 0.84
CA VAL A 214 -9.26 4.30 -0.62
C VAL A 214 -10.71 4.01 -0.99
N THR A 215 -11.28 4.86 -1.83
CA THR A 215 -12.53 4.60 -2.53
C THR A 215 -12.21 4.37 -4.01
N SER A 216 -12.58 3.20 -4.56
CA SER A 216 -12.27 2.84 -5.94
C SER A 216 -13.45 2.23 -6.68
N ALA A 217 -13.59 2.57 -7.96
CA ALA A 217 -14.60 1.98 -8.85
C ALA A 217 -14.42 0.47 -9.07
N ASN A 218 -13.18 -0.02 -8.98
CA ASN A 218 -12.78 -1.41 -9.03
C ASN A 218 -12.00 -1.74 -7.76
N SER A 219 -10.81 -2.34 -7.83
CA SER A 219 -10.02 -2.70 -6.64
C SER A 219 -9.28 -1.55 -5.96
N ALA A 220 -9.20 -1.57 -4.63
CA ALA A 220 -8.60 -0.49 -3.84
C ALA A 220 -7.06 -0.56 -3.83
N LEU A 221 -6.49 -1.71 -3.45
CA LEU A 221 -5.05 -1.95 -3.43
C LEU A 221 -4.70 -3.09 -4.40
N VAL A 222 -3.80 -2.83 -5.35
CA VAL A 222 -3.39 -3.79 -6.36
C VAL A 222 -1.88 -3.85 -6.44
N GLY A 223 -1.30 -5.01 -6.13
CA GLY A 223 0.10 -5.31 -6.42
C GLY A 223 0.13 -6.54 -7.30
N LYS A 224 0.54 -6.39 -8.57
CA LYS A 224 0.47 -7.48 -9.55
C LYS A 224 1.22 -8.72 -9.03
N ASP A 225 2.42 -8.52 -8.51
CA ASP A 225 3.32 -9.57 -8.06
C ASP A 225 3.09 -9.92 -6.59
N SER A 226 2.93 -8.91 -5.74
CA SER A 226 2.51 -9.14 -4.37
C SER A 226 1.88 -7.91 -3.72
N VAL A 227 1.08 -8.14 -2.69
CA VAL A 227 0.71 -7.11 -1.71
C VAL A 227 1.22 -7.56 -0.33
N LYS A 228 2.11 -6.80 0.27
CA LYS A 228 2.73 -7.10 1.56
C LYS A 228 2.40 -5.99 2.55
N ILE A 229 1.74 -6.30 3.66
CA ILE A 229 1.34 -5.31 4.68
C ILE A 229 1.83 -5.75 6.06
N SER A 230 2.55 -4.88 6.76
CA SER A 230 3.01 -5.14 8.13
C SER A 230 2.36 -4.26 9.20
N SER A 231 1.84 -3.10 8.82
CA SER A 231 1.16 -2.17 9.73
C SER A 231 0.31 -1.18 8.94
N GLY A 232 -0.40 -0.31 9.65
CA GLY A 232 -1.26 0.74 9.11
C GLY A 232 -2.72 0.58 9.52
N ASN A 233 -3.52 1.60 9.21
CA ASN A 233 -4.96 1.61 9.37
C ASN A 233 -5.61 1.85 8.00
N PHE A 234 -6.50 0.96 7.59
CA PHE A 234 -7.04 0.87 6.25
C PHE A 234 -8.56 1.01 6.26
N GLU A 235 -9.10 1.98 5.53
CA GLU A 235 -10.53 2.07 5.21
C GLU A 235 -10.70 1.93 3.69
N LEU A 236 -11.11 0.74 3.25
CA LEU A 236 -11.13 0.37 1.84
C LEU A 236 -12.56 0.16 1.38
N THR A 237 -12.99 0.95 0.39
CA THR A 237 -14.26 0.78 -0.31
C THR A 237 -13.98 0.52 -1.78
N SER A 238 -14.39 -0.64 -2.29
CA SER A 238 -14.06 -1.09 -3.65
C SER A 238 -15.27 -1.65 -4.37
N GLY A 239 -15.45 -1.30 -5.66
CA GLY A 239 -16.52 -1.88 -6.47
C GLY A 239 -16.35 -3.39 -6.73
N THR A 240 -15.12 -3.89 -6.64
CA THR A 240 -14.77 -5.32 -6.74
C THR A 240 -13.95 -5.72 -5.53
N ASP A 241 -12.69 -6.13 -5.71
CA ASP A 241 -11.85 -6.70 -4.66
C ASP A 241 -11.12 -5.61 -3.87
N ALA A 242 -11.07 -5.64 -2.55
CA ALA A 242 -10.39 -4.59 -1.80
C ALA A 242 -8.86 -4.67 -1.94
N VAL A 243 -8.27 -5.83 -1.70
CA VAL A 243 -6.84 -6.08 -1.88
C VAL A 243 -6.63 -7.19 -2.90
N LYS A 244 -5.77 -6.95 -3.89
CA LYS A 244 -5.63 -7.83 -5.06
C LYS A 244 -4.18 -8.05 -5.46
N SER A 245 -3.83 -9.32 -5.69
CA SER A 245 -2.62 -9.74 -6.42
C SER A 245 -2.96 -10.76 -7.49
N THR A 246 -2.32 -10.68 -8.66
CA THR A 246 -2.82 -11.32 -9.89
C THR A 246 -1.83 -12.17 -10.68
N ASN A 247 -0.53 -12.07 -10.41
CA ASN A 247 0.48 -12.79 -11.19
C ASN A 247 0.41 -14.31 -10.93
N ASP A 248 0.16 -15.11 -11.97
CA ASP A 248 0.25 -16.57 -11.97
C ASP A 248 1.26 -17.11 -12.98
N GLU A 249 2.02 -16.23 -13.62
CA GLU A 249 2.98 -16.58 -14.66
C GLU A 249 4.37 -16.84 -14.07
N GLU A 250 4.67 -16.26 -12.90
CA GLU A 250 5.97 -16.31 -12.23
C GLU A 250 5.89 -16.99 -10.86
N GLU A 251 6.83 -17.91 -10.59
CA GLU A 251 6.90 -18.61 -9.31
C GLU A 251 7.18 -17.64 -8.15
N GLY A 252 6.45 -17.79 -7.04
CA GLY A 252 6.58 -16.91 -5.88
C GLY A 252 5.92 -15.53 -6.03
N LYS A 253 5.10 -15.33 -7.07
CA LYS A 253 4.29 -14.12 -7.29
C LYS A 253 2.79 -14.44 -7.16
N GLY A 254 1.94 -13.41 -7.20
CA GLY A 254 0.49 -13.52 -6.99
C GLY A 254 0.06 -13.56 -5.53
N ILE A 255 0.91 -13.08 -4.62
CA ILE A 255 0.83 -13.33 -3.18
C ILE A 255 0.24 -12.13 -2.45
N ILE A 256 -0.59 -12.39 -1.43
CA ILE A 256 -0.93 -11.40 -0.41
C ILE A 256 -0.42 -11.88 0.93
N SER A 257 0.39 -11.07 1.62
CA SER A 257 0.91 -11.36 2.96
C SER A 257 0.63 -10.21 3.92
N ILE A 258 -0.12 -10.50 4.98
CA ILE A 258 -0.52 -9.53 6.00
C ILE A 258 0.03 -9.99 7.34
N THR A 259 0.95 -9.21 7.90
CA THR A 259 1.60 -9.50 9.20
C THR A 259 1.13 -8.56 10.32
N GLY A 260 0.36 -7.53 9.99
CA GLY A 260 -0.26 -6.59 10.93
C GLY A 260 -1.11 -5.53 10.23
N GLY A 261 -1.71 -4.63 11.02
CA GLY A 261 -2.58 -3.54 10.55
C GLY A 261 -4.04 -3.70 10.98
N SER A 262 -4.83 -2.64 10.82
CA SER A 262 -6.28 -2.61 11.09
C SER A 262 -7.04 -2.34 9.79
N PHE A 263 -7.99 -3.19 9.44
CA PHE A 263 -8.70 -3.16 8.16
C PHE A 263 -10.19 -3.01 8.39
N LYS A 264 -10.76 -1.95 7.81
CA LYS A 264 -12.20 -1.78 7.60
C LYS A 264 -12.46 -1.85 6.10
N VAL A 265 -13.13 -2.90 5.65
CA VAL A 265 -13.31 -3.21 4.23
C VAL A 265 -14.79 -3.29 3.87
N ASP A 266 -15.18 -2.60 2.81
CA ASP A 266 -16.45 -2.75 2.12
C ASP A 266 -16.20 -2.99 0.63
N SER A 267 -16.31 -4.24 0.20
CA SER A 267 -15.96 -4.67 -1.16
C SER A 267 -17.17 -5.27 -1.88
N GLY A 268 -17.36 -4.90 -3.15
CA GLY A 268 -18.36 -5.55 -4.01
C GLY A 268 -18.01 -7.00 -4.36
N GLY A 269 -16.72 -7.31 -4.42
CA GLY A 269 -16.14 -8.64 -4.65
C GLY A 269 -15.41 -9.15 -3.41
N ASP A 270 -14.21 -9.71 -3.59
CA ASP A 270 -13.46 -10.31 -2.49
C ASP A 270 -12.77 -9.26 -1.60
N ALA A 271 -12.71 -9.48 -0.30
CA ALA A 271 -11.89 -8.60 0.55
C ALA A 271 -10.40 -8.73 0.20
N PHE A 272 -9.95 -9.96 -0.05
CA PHE A 272 -8.58 -10.28 -0.44
C PHE A 272 -8.59 -11.32 -1.55
N TYR A 273 -8.18 -10.92 -2.75
CA TYR A 273 -7.96 -11.81 -3.89
C TYR A 273 -6.46 -12.00 -4.09
N ALA A 274 -5.92 -13.12 -3.61
CA ALA A 274 -4.58 -13.56 -3.97
C ALA A 274 -4.71 -14.65 -5.03
N LYS A 275 -3.84 -14.57 -6.05
CA LYS A 275 -3.88 -15.53 -7.14
C LYS A 275 -3.25 -16.87 -6.76
N THR A 276 -2.21 -16.83 -5.92
CA THR A 276 -1.43 -18.01 -5.52
C THR A 276 -1.56 -18.25 -4.02
N ASP A 277 -0.98 -17.36 -3.19
CA ASP A 277 -0.93 -17.52 -1.74
C ASP A 277 -1.56 -16.32 -1.01
N LEU A 278 -2.45 -16.61 -0.06
CA LEU A 278 -2.99 -15.63 0.87
C LEU A 278 -2.58 -16.01 2.28
N GLN A 279 -1.83 -15.13 2.96
CA GLN A 279 -1.27 -15.39 4.28
C GLN A 279 -1.59 -14.26 5.25
N PHE A 280 -2.12 -14.62 6.41
CA PHE A 280 -2.37 -13.72 7.54
C PHE A 280 -1.63 -14.24 8.77
N SER A 281 -0.68 -13.45 9.26
CA SER A 281 0.07 -13.71 10.50
C SER A 281 -0.27 -12.71 11.60
N GLY A 282 -1.05 -11.67 11.28
CA GLY A 282 -1.54 -10.67 12.21
C GLY A 282 -2.53 -9.71 11.55
N GLY A 283 -3.08 -8.80 12.36
CA GLY A 283 -4.01 -7.76 11.94
C GLY A 283 -5.41 -7.91 12.54
N ASP A 284 -6.16 -6.81 12.51
CA ASP A 284 -7.55 -6.70 12.93
C ASP A 284 -8.43 -6.43 11.70
N PHE A 285 -9.55 -7.15 11.55
CA PHE A 285 -10.35 -7.13 10.32
C PHE A 285 -11.85 -6.93 10.62
N ASP A 286 -12.41 -5.86 10.08
CA ASP A 286 -13.84 -5.58 9.96
C ASP A 286 -14.19 -5.57 8.47
N ILE A 287 -14.87 -6.61 8.00
CA ILE A 287 -15.03 -6.89 6.56
C ILE A 287 -16.50 -7.09 6.22
N THR A 288 -16.96 -6.33 5.23
CA THR A 288 -18.20 -6.55 4.49
C THR A 288 -17.86 -6.80 3.03
N THR A 289 -18.32 -7.93 2.48
CA THR A 289 -18.15 -8.26 1.06
C THR A 289 -19.50 -8.55 0.41
N GLY A 290 -19.65 -8.26 -0.88
CA GLY A 290 -20.85 -8.57 -1.66
C GLY A 290 -22.14 -7.96 -1.11
N GLY A 291 -22.06 -6.85 -0.37
CA GLY A 291 -23.19 -6.22 0.34
C GLY A 291 -23.63 -6.94 1.62
N GLY A 292 -22.82 -7.87 2.14
CA GLY A 292 -23.01 -8.47 3.46
C GLY A 292 -24.15 -9.49 3.55
N SER A 293 -24.64 -9.71 4.78
CA SER A 293 -25.64 -10.75 5.05
C SER A 293 -27.00 -10.52 4.36
N GLU A 294 -27.28 -9.29 3.93
CA GLU A 294 -28.50 -8.97 3.16
C GLU A 294 -28.52 -9.71 1.80
N ASN A 295 -27.34 -9.97 1.22
CA ASN A 295 -27.18 -10.66 -0.06
C ASN A 295 -26.73 -12.13 0.09
N ALA A 296 -26.65 -12.66 1.31
CA ALA A 296 -26.32 -14.06 1.52
C ALA A 296 -27.44 -14.98 1.01
N SER A 297 -27.12 -16.16 0.50
CA SER A 297 -28.12 -17.15 0.03
C SER A 297 -28.99 -17.73 1.14
N VAL A 298 -28.58 -17.53 2.40
CA VAL A 298 -29.29 -17.97 3.60
C VAL A 298 -29.33 -16.82 4.59
N LYS A 299 -30.51 -16.56 5.17
CA LYS A 299 -30.72 -15.53 6.18
C LYS A 299 -30.16 -15.99 7.53
N ALA A 300 -30.08 -15.05 8.49
CA ALA A 300 -29.61 -15.35 9.86
C ALA A 300 -30.46 -16.42 10.59
N ASP A 301 -31.73 -16.60 10.19
CA ASP A 301 -32.63 -17.62 10.75
C ASP A 301 -32.53 -18.99 10.05
N GLY A 302 -31.61 -19.14 9.08
CA GLY A 302 -31.40 -20.38 8.32
C GLY A 302 -32.36 -20.58 7.15
N SER A 303 -33.30 -19.66 6.91
CA SER A 303 -34.19 -19.74 5.75
C SER A 303 -33.48 -19.27 4.47
N PRO A 304 -33.85 -19.81 3.29
CA PRO A 304 -33.33 -19.32 2.01
C PRO A 304 -33.61 -17.83 1.82
N ASN A 305 -32.64 -17.10 1.29
CA ASN A 305 -32.88 -15.75 0.81
C ASN A 305 -33.53 -15.85 -0.58
N GLY A 306 -34.78 -15.38 -0.69
CA GLY A 306 -35.66 -15.71 -1.82
C GLY A 306 -35.28 -15.05 -3.15
N ASP A 307 -34.35 -14.11 -3.12
CA ASP A 307 -33.88 -13.33 -4.26
C ASP A 307 -32.52 -13.80 -4.81
N TRP A 308 -32.03 -14.97 -4.36
CA TRP A 308 -30.87 -15.66 -4.95
C TRP A 308 -31.24 -16.45 -6.21
#